data_AF-A0A2H2Z6S6-F1
#
_entry.id   AF-A0A2H2Z6S6-F1
#
_cell.length_a   1.000
_cell.length_b   1.000
_cell.length_c   1.000
_cell.angle_alpha   90.00
_cell.angle_beta   90.00
_cell.angle_gamma   90.00
#
_symmetry.space_group_name_H-M   'P 1'
#
loop_
_entity.id
_entity.type
_entity.pdbx_description
1 polymer ?
#
loop_
_entity_poly.entity_id
_entity_poly.type
_entity_poly.pdbx_seq_one_letter_code
_entity_poly.pdbx_strand_id
1 'polypeptide(L)'
;MGQEFSAPDLSASDLLSANFSGEPGTVKTITKTVTRDDVMDEMKPILRRLSDDKWTPELSADIAAVLTPHKLKVMPPRSKAVLSEWIYEQEDQKYLQWLKNASDDLLSVTWSEKKWIPGVKVWSRWHPANLSLNMLEDATDDFSPEQKKLVQDHVNDVKRSLQREKEREPEQFEQLTATVLKAIEKLEDKMEDRLRMVQDEIR
;
A
#
# COMPACT_ATOMS: atom_id res chain seq x y z
N MET A 1 -3.51 -31.79 39.70
CA MET A 1 -3.15 -32.11 38.30
C MET A 1 -3.59 -30.94 37.45
N GLY A 2 -2.66 -30.04 37.14
CA GLY A 2 -2.93 -28.87 36.30
C GLY A 2 -2.84 -29.27 34.84
N GLN A 3 -3.91 -29.03 34.08
CA GLN A 3 -3.92 -29.21 32.64
C GLN A 3 -3.33 -27.93 32.02
N GLU A 4 -2.12 -28.03 31.47
CA GLU A 4 -1.51 -27.01 30.62
C GLU A 4 -2.35 -26.86 29.34
N PHE A 5 -2.92 -25.69 29.14
CA PHE A 5 -3.46 -25.28 27.85
C PHE A 5 -2.30 -24.76 27.00
N SER A 6 -1.75 -25.63 26.15
CA SER A 6 -0.90 -25.19 25.03
C SER A 6 -1.76 -24.36 24.09
N ALA A 7 -1.41 -23.08 23.94
CA ALA A 7 -1.94 -22.24 22.87
C ALA A 7 -1.44 -22.82 21.52
N PRO A 8 -2.32 -22.96 20.50
CA PRO A 8 -1.88 -23.38 19.19
C PRO A 8 -1.01 -22.29 18.54
N ASP A 9 0.18 -22.69 18.12
CA ASP A 9 1.10 -21.93 17.28
C ASP A 9 0.46 -21.75 15.89
N LEU A 10 -0.27 -20.64 15.72
CA LEU A 10 -0.89 -20.27 14.45
C LEU A 10 0.16 -19.59 13.57
N SER A 11 0.78 -20.38 12.71
CA SER A 11 1.61 -19.89 11.61
C SER A 11 0.79 -18.93 10.74
N ALA A 12 1.37 -17.81 10.30
CA ALA A 12 0.77 -16.85 9.37
C ALA A 12 0.26 -17.47 8.06
N SER A 13 0.66 -18.71 7.77
CA SER A 13 0.18 -19.53 6.66
C SER A 13 -1.29 -19.97 6.82
N ASP A 14 -1.77 -20.15 8.06
CA ASP A 14 -3.13 -20.63 8.36
C ASP A 14 -4.16 -19.49 8.37
N LEU A 15 -3.74 -18.26 8.66
CA LEU A 15 -4.61 -17.07 8.57
C LEU A 15 -4.95 -16.69 7.13
N LEU A 16 -4.15 -17.14 6.16
CA LEU A 16 -4.51 -17.03 4.76
C LEU A 16 -5.59 -18.08 4.43
N SER A 17 -5.43 -19.33 4.85
CA SER A 17 -6.35 -20.42 4.49
C SER A 17 -7.80 -20.25 4.96
N ALA A 18 -8.04 -19.54 6.07
CA ALA A 18 -9.36 -19.51 6.72
C ALA A 18 -10.40 -18.55 6.09
N ASN A 19 -10.00 -17.61 5.23
CA ASN A 19 -10.92 -16.63 4.60
C ASN A 19 -11.24 -16.92 3.12
N PHE A 20 -10.86 -18.08 2.58
CA PHE A 20 -11.01 -18.43 1.17
C PHE A 20 -12.31 -19.18 0.81
N SER A 21 -13.46 -18.80 1.38
CA SER A 21 -14.72 -19.39 0.93
C SER A 21 -15.21 -18.73 -0.37
N GLY A 22 -14.71 -19.22 -1.51
CA GLY A 22 -15.58 -19.44 -2.67
C GLY A 22 -15.48 -18.54 -3.92
N GLU A 23 -14.47 -17.69 -4.11
CA GLU A 23 -14.28 -16.99 -5.39
C GLU A 23 -12.90 -17.30 -6.01
N PRO A 24 -12.82 -17.58 -7.34
CA PRO A 24 -11.56 -17.93 -7.99
C PRO A 24 -10.63 -16.72 -7.95
N GLY A 25 -9.55 -16.81 -7.18
CA GLY A 25 -8.42 -15.88 -7.21
C GLY A 25 -7.21 -16.53 -7.85
N THR A 26 -6.41 -15.78 -8.58
CA THR A 26 -5.11 -16.24 -9.08
C THR A 26 -4.02 -15.57 -8.27
N VAL A 27 -3.19 -16.37 -7.60
CA VAL A 27 -1.94 -15.87 -7.04
C VAL A 27 -1.00 -15.61 -8.22
N LYS A 28 -0.74 -14.34 -8.54
CA LYS A 28 0.29 -13.98 -9.50
C LYS A 28 1.57 -13.61 -8.76
N THR A 29 2.69 -14.09 -9.30
CA THR A 29 4.00 -13.60 -8.90
C THR A 29 4.28 -12.31 -9.65
N ILE A 30 4.39 -11.20 -8.94
CA ILE A 30 4.75 -9.90 -9.50
C ILE A 30 6.23 -9.66 -9.23
N THR A 31 6.96 -9.34 -10.29
CA THR A 31 8.36 -8.93 -10.19
C THR A 31 8.40 -7.42 -9.96
N LYS A 32 8.97 -7.00 -8.83
CA LYS A 32 9.28 -5.60 -8.54
C LYS A 32 10.77 -5.39 -8.68
N THR A 33 11.14 -4.23 -9.22
CA THR A 33 12.53 -3.78 -9.30
C THR A 33 12.60 -2.39 -8.70
N VAL A 34 13.61 -2.14 -7.89
CA VAL A 34 13.94 -0.81 -7.39
C VAL A 34 15.38 -0.48 -7.77
N THR A 35 15.62 0.74 -8.26
CA THR A 35 16.96 1.23 -8.59
C THR A 35 17.48 2.15 -7.50
N ARG A 36 18.79 2.35 -7.47
CA ARG A 36 19.44 3.31 -6.58
C ARG A 36 18.89 4.72 -6.75
N ASP A 37 18.62 5.14 -7.99
CA ASP A 37 18.15 6.49 -8.27
C ASP A 37 16.74 6.70 -7.70
N ASP A 38 15.83 5.74 -7.90
CA ASP A 38 14.48 5.78 -7.32
C ASP A 38 14.53 5.90 -5.79
N VAL A 39 15.38 5.08 -5.15
CA VAL A 39 15.54 5.11 -3.69
C VAL A 39 16.14 6.41 -3.21
N MET A 40 17.15 6.93 -3.93
CA MET A 40 17.80 8.17 -3.52
C MET A 40 16.90 9.37 -3.73
N ASP A 41 16.02 9.39 -4.73
CA ASP A 41 15.06 10.48 -4.92
C ASP A 41 14.07 10.57 -3.76
N GLU A 42 13.61 9.42 -3.24
CA GLU A 42 12.74 9.35 -2.06
C GLU A 42 13.50 9.62 -0.74
N MET A 43 14.72 9.11 -0.60
CA MET A 43 15.50 9.20 0.65
C MET A 43 16.29 10.50 0.81
N LYS A 44 16.64 11.20 -0.27
CA LYS A 44 17.40 12.48 -0.24
C LYS A 44 16.83 13.50 0.76
N PRO A 45 15.52 13.82 0.78
CA PRO A 45 14.99 14.80 1.73
C PRO A 45 15.17 14.36 3.19
N ILE A 46 14.97 13.07 3.48
CA ILE A 46 15.16 12.49 4.81
C ILE A 46 16.63 12.56 5.22
N LEU A 47 17.56 12.15 4.33
CA LEU A 47 19.00 12.18 4.57
C LEU A 47 19.55 13.61 4.78
N ARG A 48 18.95 14.61 4.15
CA ARG A 48 19.30 16.03 4.38
C ARG A 48 18.88 16.48 5.77
N ARG A 49 17.63 16.22 6.16
CA ARG A 49 17.13 16.51 7.51
C ARG A 49 17.97 15.82 8.58
N LEU A 50 18.41 14.59 8.31
CA LEU A 50 19.33 13.84 9.16
C LEU A 50 20.71 14.47 9.33
N SER A 51 21.17 15.24 8.33
CA SER A 51 22.46 15.92 8.40
C SER A 51 22.38 17.28 9.12
N ASP A 52 21.19 17.89 9.16
CA ASP A 52 20.98 19.26 9.62
C ASP A 52 20.28 19.35 11.00
N ASP A 53 19.40 18.40 11.32
CA ASP A 53 18.57 18.39 12.54
C ASP A 53 19.09 17.41 13.60
N LYS A 54 18.73 17.66 14.87
CA LYS A 54 18.84 16.64 15.92
C LYS A 54 17.79 15.55 15.68
N TRP A 55 18.11 14.30 16.01
CA TRP A 55 17.20 13.16 15.95
C TRP A 55 15.87 13.48 16.64
N THR A 56 14.80 13.65 15.85
CA THR A 56 13.44 13.83 16.36
C THR A 56 12.61 12.56 16.19
N PRO A 57 11.61 12.31 17.06
CA PRO A 57 10.68 11.19 16.90
C PRO A 57 9.95 11.22 15.55
N GLU A 58 9.63 12.40 15.04
CA GLU A 58 8.98 12.62 13.74
C GLU A 58 9.86 12.12 12.58
N LEU A 59 11.15 12.48 12.60
CA LEU A 59 12.12 12.02 11.60
C LEU A 59 12.34 10.51 11.68
N SER A 60 12.30 9.94 12.89
CA SER A 60 12.37 8.49 13.10
C SER A 60 11.15 7.77 12.50
N ALA A 61 9.96 8.35 12.63
CA ALA A 61 8.74 7.81 12.03
C ALA A 61 8.80 7.89 10.49
N ASP A 62 9.27 9.01 9.93
CA ASP A 62 9.47 9.19 8.50
C ASP A 62 10.43 8.13 7.92
N ILE A 63 11.55 7.85 8.61
CA ILE A 63 12.49 6.80 8.20
C ILE A 63 11.82 5.43 8.27
N ALA A 64 11.13 5.11 9.37
CA ALA A 64 10.49 3.81 9.54
C ALA A 64 9.38 3.55 8.49
N ALA A 65 8.67 4.59 8.05
CA ALA A 65 7.62 4.48 7.03
C ALA A 65 8.19 4.19 5.65
N VAL A 66 9.36 4.75 5.32
CA VAL A 66 9.94 4.69 3.97
C VAL A 66 10.94 3.54 3.82
N LEU A 67 11.67 3.21 4.88
CA LEU A 67 12.78 2.27 4.82
C LEU A 67 12.30 0.82 4.69
N THR A 68 12.83 0.14 3.67
CA THR A 68 12.60 -1.30 3.44
C THR A 68 13.94 -2.02 3.25
N PRO A 69 14.00 -3.35 3.46
CA PRO A 69 15.25 -4.09 3.26
C PRO A 69 15.77 -4.00 1.82
N HIS A 70 14.87 -3.92 0.82
CA HIS A 70 15.24 -3.77 -0.58
C HIS A 70 15.82 -2.38 -0.88
N LYS A 71 15.21 -1.32 -0.33
CA LYS A 71 15.74 0.04 -0.47
C LYS A 71 17.11 0.17 0.19
N LEU A 72 17.28 -0.42 1.38
CA LEU A 72 18.57 -0.40 2.07
C LEU A 72 19.67 -1.09 1.27
N LYS A 73 19.39 -2.18 0.54
CA LYS A 73 20.38 -2.85 -0.32
C LYS A 73 20.94 -1.95 -1.44
N VAL A 74 20.09 -1.15 -2.09
CA VAL A 74 20.51 -0.32 -3.23
C VAL A 74 21.02 1.06 -2.85
N MET A 75 20.86 1.45 -1.58
CA MET A 75 21.38 2.72 -1.09
C MET A 75 22.92 2.80 -1.18
N PRO A 76 23.47 3.95 -1.54
CA PRO A 76 24.91 4.17 -1.53
C PRO A 76 25.51 3.93 -0.13
N PRO A 77 26.80 3.53 -0.04
CA PRO A 77 27.45 3.24 1.24
C PRO A 77 27.44 4.44 2.19
N ARG A 78 27.58 5.66 1.65
CA ARG A 78 27.52 6.89 2.45
C ARG A 78 26.14 7.11 3.09
N SER A 79 25.07 6.86 2.35
CA SER A 79 23.70 6.98 2.86
C SER A 79 23.40 5.91 3.91
N LYS A 80 23.88 4.68 3.69
CA LYS A 80 23.81 3.58 4.67
C LYS A 80 24.53 3.94 5.97
N ALA A 81 25.70 4.59 5.88
CA ALA A 81 26.44 5.03 7.06
C ALA A 81 25.67 6.06 7.88
N VAL A 82 25.08 7.07 7.25
CA VAL A 82 24.23 8.06 7.93
C VAL A 82 23.03 7.40 8.62
N LEU A 83 22.37 6.45 7.95
CA LEU A 83 21.26 5.71 8.55
C LEU A 83 21.70 4.69 9.61
N SER A 84 22.94 4.23 9.58
CA SER A 84 23.42 3.22 10.53
C SER A 84 23.38 3.75 11.96
N GLU A 85 23.70 5.04 12.15
CA GLU A 85 23.61 5.72 13.45
C GLU A 85 22.19 5.63 14.00
N TRP A 86 21.17 5.96 13.19
CA TRP A 86 19.76 5.79 13.55
C TRP A 86 19.42 4.34 13.89
N ILE A 87 19.83 3.40 13.03
CA ILE A 87 19.51 1.97 13.15
C ILE A 87 20.07 1.40 14.45
N TYR A 88 21.25 1.84 14.88
CA TYR A 88 21.86 1.41 16.15
C TYR A 88 21.13 1.96 17.38
N GLU A 89 20.46 3.10 17.26
CA GLU A 89 19.63 3.67 18.33
C GLU A 89 18.22 3.05 18.40
N GLN A 90 17.78 2.33 17.37
CA GLN A 90 16.49 1.65 17.38
C GLN A 90 16.53 0.38 18.24
N GLU A 91 15.48 0.19 19.05
CA GLU A 91 15.29 -1.06 19.79
C GLU A 91 14.94 -2.25 18.86
N ASP A 92 14.42 -1.97 17.67
CA ASP A 92 13.97 -2.98 16.71
C ASP A 92 15.14 -3.62 15.94
N GLN A 93 15.48 -4.85 16.33
CA GLN A 93 16.57 -5.65 15.77
C GLN A 93 16.42 -5.94 14.26
N LYS A 94 15.23 -5.77 13.67
CA LYS A 94 15.03 -6.01 12.23
C LYS A 94 15.89 -5.07 11.39
N TYR A 95 16.08 -3.83 11.82
CA TYR A 95 16.83 -2.83 11.06
C TYR A 95 18.32 -3.16 11.01
N LEU A 96 18.88 -3.67 12.12
CA LEU A 96 20.25 -4.17 12.19
C LEU A 96 20.45 -5.35 11.24
N GLN A 97 19.47 -6.27 11.20
CA GLN A 97 19.51 -7.41 10.29
C GLN A 97 19.42 -6.97 8.82
N TRP A 98 18.59 -5.97 8.52
CA TRP A 98 18.49 -5.41 7.16
C TRP A 98 19.80 -4.75 6.75
N LEU A 99 20.44 -3.99 7.64
CA LEU A 99 21.72 -3.35 7.38
C LEU A 99 22.82 -4.38 7.11
N LYS A 100 22.88 -5.45 7.92
CA LYS A 100 23.81 -6.57 7.70
C LYS A 100 23.59 -7.26 6.36
N ASN A 101 22.32 -7.43 5.96
CA ASN A 101 21.95 -8.03 4.67
C ASN A 101 22.13 -7.08 3.47
N ALA A 102 22.47 -5.82 3.72
CA ALA A 102 22.69 -4.77 2.72
C ALA A 102 24.19 -4.42 2.56
N SER A 103 25.08 -5.38 2.85
CA SER A 103 26.53 -5.24 2.72
C SER A 103 26.98 -4.84 1.31
N ASP A 104 26.24 -5.30 0.31
CA ASP A 104 26.61 -5.12 -1.10
C ASP A 104 26.17 -3.75 -1.61
N ASP A 105 27.00 -3.12 -2.43
CA ASP A 105 26.67 -1.86 -3.10
C ASP A 105 25.94 -2.11 -4.42
N LEU A 106 24.65 -2.44 -4.33
CA LEU A 106 23.84 -2.78 -5.50
C LEU A 106 23.27 -1.52 -6.16
N LEU A 107 23.22 -1.51 -7.50
CA LEU A 107 22.57 -0.45 -8.27
C LEU A 107 21.07 -0.69 -8.44
N SER A 108 20.64 -1.95 -8.36
CA SER A 108 19.24 -2.35 -8.46
C SER A 108 19.00 -3.66 -7.72
N VAL A 109 17.79 -3.84 -7.20
CA VAL A 109 17.33 -5.10 -6.63
C VAL A 109 15.97 -5.45 -7.22
N THR A 110 15.86 -6.69 -7.69
CA THR A 110 14.62 -7.26 -8.21
C THR A 110 14.17 -8.38 -7.29
N TRP A 111 12.89 -8.38 -6.91
CA TRP A 111 12.30 -9.43 -6.10
C TRP A 111 10.90 -9.78 -6.60
N SER A 112 10.47 -10.98 -6.26
CA SER A 112 9.17 -11.49 -6.64
C SER A 112 8.27 -11.53 -5.41
N GLU A 113 7.13 -10.84 -5.47
CA GLU A 113 6.09 -10.92 -4.45
C GLU A 113 4.88 -11.69 -4.99
N LYS A 114 4.33 -12.59 -4.17
CA LYS A 114 3.07 -13.25 -4.50
C LYS A 114 1.94 -12.29 -4.15
N LYS A 115 1.29 -11.73 -5.16
CA LYS A 115 0.08 -10.93 -4.99
C LYS A 115 -1.12 -11.78 -5.35
N TRP A 116 -2.05 -11.90 -4.43
CA TRP A 116 -3.35 -12.46 -4.76
C TRP A 116 -4.08 -11.48 -5.68
N ILE A 117 -4.39 -11.93 -6.89
CA ILE A 117 -5.22 -11.19 -7.83
C ILE A 117 -6.59 -11.86 -7.81
N PRO A 118 -7.65 -11.17 -7.37
CA PRO A 118 -9.00 -11.67 -7.49
C PRO A 118 -9.27 -11.98 -8.96
N GLY A 119 -9.68 -13.22 -9.25
CA GLY A 119 -9.87 -13.69 -10.61
C GLY A 119 -11.03 -12.95 -11.27
N VAL A 120 -10.74 -12.50 -12.48
CA VAL A 120 -11.53 -11.87 -13.54
C VAL A 120 -13.06 -12.10 -13.49
N LYS A 121 -13.71 -11.57 -12.46
CA LYS A 121 -15.07 -11.06 -12.53
C LYS A 121 -14.98 -9.64 -12.02
N VAL A 122 -15.22 -8.67 -12.89
CA VAL A 122 -15.28 -7.23 -12.56
C VAL A 122 -16.20 -6.93 -11.37
N TRP A 123 -17.16 -7.82 -11.10
CA TRP A 123 -18.10 -7.76 -9.98
C TRP A 123 -17.84 -8.78 -8.86
N SER A 124 -16.72 -9.52 -8.87
CA SER A 124 -16.35 -10.26 -7.66
C SER A 124 -16.17 -9.24 -6.54
N ARG A 125 -16.55 -9.61 -5.31
CA ARG A 125 -16.48 -8.71 -4.15
C ARG A 125 -15.09 -8.10 -3.97
N TRP A 126 -14.09 -8.83 -4.45
CA TRP A 126 -12.68 -8.53 -4.26
C TRP A 126 -12.02 -7.85 -5.47
N HIS A 127 -12.70 -7.69 -6.61
CA HIS A 127 -12.11 -6.96 -7.74
C HIS A 127 -11.83 -5.50 -7.33
N PRO A 128 -10.65 -4.91 -7.59
CA PRO A 128 -10.26 -3.60 -7.06
C PRO A 128 -11.28 -2.49 -7.36
N ALA A 129 -11.84 -2.50 -8.58
CA ALA A 129 -12.89 -1.56 -8.96
C ALA A 129 -14.19 -1.77 -8.16
N ASN A 130 -14.59 -3.02 -7.90
CA ASN A 130 -15.79 -3.32 -7.13
C ASN A 130 -15.59 -3.04 -5.63
N LEU A 131 -14.41 -3.34 -5.10
CA LEU A 131 -14.05 -3.04 -3.71
C LEU A 131 -14.08 -1.54 -3.45
N SER A 132 -13.51 -0.73 -4.35
CA SER A 132 -13.52 0.74 -4.22
C SER A 132 -14.96 1.29 -4.30
N LEU A 133 -15.80 0.74 -5.18
CA LEU A 133 -17.20 1.15 -5.29
C LEU A 133 -18.05 0.71 -4.08
N ASN A 134 -17.80 -0.47 -3.52
CA ASN A 134 -18.47 -0.92 -2.30
C ASN A 134 -18.04 -0.10 -1.08
N MET A 135 -16.74 0.21 -0.97
CA MET A 135 -16.25 1.11 0.08
C MET A 135 -16.88 2.50 -0.02
N LEU A 136 -17.11 3.00 -1.24
CA LEU A 136 -17.81 4.27 -1.44
C LEU A 136 -19.28 4.21 -1.03
N GLU A 137 -19.96 3.08 -1.28
CA GLU A 137 -21.34 2.83 -0.81
C GLU A 137 -21.39 2.72 0.73
N ASP A 138 -20.46 1.98 1.34
CA ASP A 138 -20.35 1.77 2.80
C ASP A 138 -19.98 3.07 3.55
N ALA A 139 -19.11 3.89 2.96
CA ALA A 139 -18.72 5.19 3.53
C ALA A 139 -19.86 6.22 3.56
N THR A 140 -21.01 5.92 2.94
CA THR A 140 -22.17 6.80 2.99
C THR A 140 -22.99 6.66 4.26
N ASP A 141 -22.66 5.79 5.21
CA ASP A 141 -23.49 5.51 6.39
C ASP A 141 -23.92 6.79 7.16
N ASP A 142 -23.05 7.81 7.22
CA ASP A 142 -23.31 9.09 7.88
C ASP A 142 -23.98 10.16 6.97
N PHE A 143 -24.26 9.85 5.69
CA PHE A 143 -24.79 10.81 4.72
C PHE A 143 -26.32 10.96 4.81
N SER A 144 -26.82 12.12 4.37
CA SER A 144 -28.26 12.36 4.20
C SER A 144 -28.85 11.41 3.13
N PRO A 145 -30.17 11.12 3.16
CA PRO A 145 -30.80 10.27 2.15
C PRO A 145 -30.59 10.73 0.71
N GLU A 146 -30.51 12.04 0.48
CA GLU A 146 -30.28 12.65 -0.83
C GLU A 146 -28.84 12.45 -1.30
N GLN A 147 -27.87 12.56 -0.39
CA GLN A 147 -26.45 12.31 -0.64
C GLN A 147 -26.18 10.81 -0.87
N LYS A 148 -26.79 9.92 -0.06
CA LYS A 148 -26.75 8.46 -0.26
C LYS A 148 -27.25 8.09 -1.65
N LYS A 149 -28.38 8.65 -2.06
CA LYS A 149 -28.97 8.42 -3.39
C LYS A 149 -28.06 8.89 -4.51
N LEU A 150 -27.47 10.08 -4.40
CA LEU A 150 -26.54 10.61 -5.40
C LEU A 150 -25.30 9.72 -5.58
N VAL A 151 -24.71 9.27 -4.47
CA VAL A 151 -23.56 8.35 -4.49
C VAL A 151 -23.94 7.01 -5.11
N GLN A 152 -25.09 6.45 -4.72
CA GLN A 152 -25.57 5.18 -5.26
C GLN A 152 -25.86 5.25 -6.77
N ASP A 153 -26.47 6.34 -7.24
CA ASP A 153 -26.71 6.57 -8.67
C ASP A 153 -25.39 6.66 -9.45
N HIS A 154 -24.38 7.34 -8.88
CA HIS A 154 -23.07 7.47 -9.50
C HIS A 154 -22.30 6.14 -9.53
N VAL A 155 -22.32 5.39 -8.42
CA VAL A 155 -21.73 4.06 -8.34
C VAL A 155 -22.36 3.12 -9.36
N ASN A 156 -23.69 3.13 -9.47
CA ASN A 156 -24.39 2.33 -10.47
C ASN A 156 -24.02 2.71 -11.91
N ASP A 157 -23.80 4.00 -12.18
CA ASP A 157 -23.41 4.44 -13.52
C ASP A 157 -21.98 4.01 -13.90
N VAL A 158 -21.06 4.09 -12.94
CA VAL A 158 -19.69 3.56 -13.09
C VAL A 158 -19.74 2.04 -13.26
N LYS A 159 -20.55 1.33 -12.46
CA LYS A 159 -20.74 -0.13 -12.58
C LYS A 159 -21.19 -0.50 -14.02
N ARG A 160 -22.20 0.19 -14.55
CA ARG A 160 -22.69 -0.02 -15.92
C ARG A 160 -21.67 0.32 -17.01
N SER A 161 -20.84 1.34 -16.79
CA SER A 161 -19.81 1.74 -17.77
C SER A 161 -18.68 0.71 -17.84
N LEU A 162 -18.22 0.22 -16.70
CA LEU A 162 -17.20 -0.84 -16.62
C LEU A 162 -17.70 -2.17 -17.20
N GLN A 163 -18.98 -2.51 -16.99
CA GLN A 163 -19.57 -3.71 -17.60
C GLN A 163 -19.59 -3.60 -19.13
N ARG A 164 -20.01 -2.44 -19.67
CA ARG A 164 -20.05 -2.20 -21.12
C ARG A 164 -18.67 -2.29 -21.76
N GLU A 165 -17.63 -1.79 -21.09
CA GLU A 165 -16.28 -1.86 -21.65
C GLU A 165 -15.71 -3.28 -21.60
N LYS A 166 -15.96 -4.01 -20.50
CA LYS A 166 -15.57 -5.43 -20.37
C LYS A 166 -16.12 -6.29 -21.51
N GLU A 167 -17.34 -6.01 -21.95
CA GLU A 167 -18.00 -6.73 -23.05
C GLU A 167 -17.49 -6.34 -24.44
N ARG A 168 -16.87 -5.16 -24.60
CA ARG A 168 -16.35 -4.67 -25.89
C ARG A 168 -14.94 -5.12 -26.17
N GLU A 169 -14.00 -4.96 -25.23
CA GLU A 169 -12.57 -5.20 -25.47
C GLU A 169 -11.86 -5.77 -24.22
N PRO A 170 -11.88 -7.10 -24.00
CA PRO A 170 -11.39 -7.72 -22.77
C PRO A 170 -9.87 -7.54 -22.53
N GLU A 171 -9.09 -7.31 -23.59
CA GLU A 171 -7.64 -7.13 -23.52
C GLU A 171 -7.22 -5.70 -23.11
N GLN A 172 -8.06 -4.69 -23.35
CA GLN A 172 -7.81 -3.29 -22.94
C GLN A 172 -8.39 -2.94 -21.57
N PHE A 173 -9.19 -3.85 -21.00
CA PHE A 173 -9.86 -3.69 -19.72
C PHE A 173 -8.88 -3.46 -18.55
N GLU A 174 -7.69 -4.05 -18.55
CA GLU A 174 -6.67 -3.80 -17.52
C GLU A 174 -6.17 -2.35 -17.56
N GLN A 175 -6.03 -1.76 -18.75
CA GLN A 175 -5.57 -0.39 -18.93
C GLN A 175 -6.65 0.63 -18.55
N LEU A 176 -7.92 0.33 -18.85
CA LEU A 176 -9.04 1.11 -18.35
C LEU A 176 -9.16 1.02 -16.82
N THR A 177 -9.00 -0.19 -16.25
CA THR A 177 -9.05 -0.38 -14.79
C THR A 177 -7.96 0.41 -14.07
N ALA A 178 -6.73 0.41 -14.60
CA ALA A 178 -5.65 1.23 -14.08
C ALA A 178 -5.95 2.74 -14.18
N THR A 179 -6.58 3.18 -15.27
CA THR A 179 -6.98 4.58 -15.47
C THR A 179 -8.06 5.01 -14.47
N VAL A 180 -9.04 4.14 -14.22
CA VAL A 180 -10.13 4.38 -13.26
C VAL A 180 -9.60 4.41 -11.83
N LEU A 181 -8.71 3.49 -11.45
CA LEU A 181 -8.06 3.51 -10.12
C LEU A 181 -7.29 4.82 -9.88
N LYS A 182 -6.52 5.27 -10.88
CA LYS A 182 -5.79 6.53 -10.80
C LYS A 182 -6.72 7.76 -10.68
N ALA A 183 -7.90 7.69 -11.27
CA ALA A 183 -8.90 8.76 -11.16
C ALA A 183 -9.56 8.77 -9.76
N ILE A 184 -9.74 7.60 -9.14
CA ILE A 184 -10.25 7.46 -7.77
C ILE A 184 -9.23 7.99 -6.77
N GLU A 185 -7.96 7.59 -6.85
CA GLU A 185 -6.88 8.11 -6.00
C GLU A 185 -6.82 9.65 -6.04
N LYS A 186 -6.90 10.23 -7.26
CA LYS A 186 -6.90 11.68 -7.44
C LYS A 186 -8.13 12.37 -6.86
N LEU A 187 -9.27 11.68 -6.80
CA LEU A 187 -10.49 12.18 -6.16
C LEU A 187 -10.38 12.13 -4.64
N GLU A 188 -9.79 11.07 -4.09
CA GLU A 188 -9.52 10.91 -2.65
C GLU A 188 -8.55 12.00 -2.16
N ASP A 189 -7.43 12.21 -2.85
CA ASP A 189 -6.48 13.31 -2.54
C ASP A 189 -7.18 14.67 -2.51
N LYS A 190 -8.05 14.92 -3.49
CA LYS A 190 -8.80 16.18 -3.60
C LYS A 190 -9.85 16.33 -2.49
N MET A 191 -10.42 15.23 -2.01
CA MET A 191 -11.36 15.25 -0.88
C MET A 191 -10.64 15.47 0.45
N GLU A 192 -9.48 14.85 0.65
CA GLU A 192 -8.62 15.11 1.82
C GLU A 192 -8.16 16.58 1.88
N ASP A 193 -7.72 17.14 0.75
CA ASP A 193 -7.33 18.56 0.67
C ASP A 193 -8.49 19.49 1.04
N ARG A 194 -9.71 19.19 0.56
CA ARG A 194 -10.90 19.98 0.88
C ARG A 194 -11.32 19.83 2.33
N LEU A 195 -11.23 18.64 2.91
CA LEU A 195 -11.51 18.41 4.32
C LEU A 195 -10.53 19.15 5.23
N ARG A 196 -9.25 19.19 4.85
CA ARG A 196 -8.21 19.95 5.56
C ARG A 196 -8.47 21.45 5.51
N MET A 197 -8.81 22.00 4.34
CA MET A 197 -9.17 23.42 4.21
C MET A 197 -10.38 23.80 5.07
N VAL A 198 -11.42 22.96 5.10
CA VAL A 198 -12.63 23.22 5.91
C VAL A 198 -12.34 23.13 7.42
N GLN A 199 -11.44 22.24 7.85
CA GLN A 199 -11.01 22.16 9.24
C GLN A 199 -10.17 23.37 9.69
N ASP A 200 -9.35 23.93 8.80
CA ASP A 200 -8.59 25.16 9.06
C ASP A 200 -9.48 26.41 9.10
N GLU A 201 -10.63 26.41 8.40
CA GLU A 201 -11.59 27.52 8.37
C GLU A 201 -12.52 27.56 9.60
N ILE A 202 -12.64 26.45 10.33
CA ILE A 202 -13.51 26.32 11.52
C ILE A 202 -12.72 26.60 12.83
N ARG A 203 -11.41 26.83 12.77
CA ARG A 203 -10.54 27.09 13.93
C ARG A 203 -10.25 28.57 14.13
#